data_AF-A0A073B3M7-F1
#
_entry.id   AF-A0A073B3M7-F1
#
_cell.length_a   1.000
_cell.length_b   1.000
_cell.length_c   1.000
_cell.angle_alpha   90.00
_cell.angle_beta   90.00
_cell.angle_gamma   90.00
#
_symmetry.space_group_name_H-M   'P 1'
#
loop_
_entity.id
_entity.type
_entity.pdbx_description
1 polymer ?
#
loop_
_entity_poly.entity_id
_entity_poly.type
_entity_poly.pdbx_seq_one_letter_code
_entity_poly.pdbx_strand_id
1 'polypeptide(L)'
;MTWVFIITFALLCLAALLVLVRLLRGRSTLDRIVAVDVFVTLVVAATCVGMGWQKNGENIALLAAFALLGFIGSVVAARLVEKKESYR
;
A
#
# COMPACT_ATOMS: atom_id res chain seq x y z
N MET A 1 1.40 -17.89 19.46
CA MET A 1 1.14 -16.47 19.15
C MET A 1 2.16 -15.91 18.17
N THR A 2 3.47 -16.14 18.37
CA THR A 2 4.55 -15.72 17.46
C THR A 2 4.40 -16.20 16.01
N TRP A 3 3.97 -17.45 15.82
CA TRP A 3 3.77 -18.04 14.48
C TRP A 3 2.80 -17.26 13.59
N VAL A 4 1.73 -16.70 14.18
CA VAL A 4 0.73 -15.93 13.40
C VAL A 4 1.38 -14.71 12.79
N PHE A 5 2.18 -13.97 13.56
CA PHE A 5 2.87 -12.79 13.04
C PHE A 5 3.90 -13.14 11.97
N ILE A 6 4.66 -14.24 12.13
CA ILE A 6 5.63 -14.68 11.12
C ILE A 6 4.93 -14.99 9.80
N ILE A 7 3.83 -15.76 9.84
CA ILE A 7 3.06 -16.13 8.66
C ILE A 7 2.46 -14.88 7.99
N THR A 8 1.85 -13.99 8.77
CA THR A 8 1.28 -12.74 8.23
C THR A 8 2.37 -11.88 7.58
N PHE A 9 3.53 -11.73 8.22
CA PHE A 9 4.63 -10.93 7.66
C PHE A 9 5.18 -11.54 6.37
N ALA A 10 5.32 -12.87 6.31
CA ALA A 10 5.72 -13.58 5.11
C ALA A 10 4.72 -13.38 3.96
N LEU A 11 3.42 -13.48 4.23
CA LEU A 11 2.37 -13.23 3.24
C LEU A 11 2.38 -11.78 2.74
N LEU A 12 2.60 -10.80 3.63
CA LEU A 12 2.72 -9.40 3.24
C LEU A 12 3.94 -9.15 2.34
N CYS A 13 5.10 -9.74 2.66
CA CYS A 13 6.28 -9.68 1.79
C CYS A 13 6.00 -10.30 0.41
N LEU A 14 5.32 -11.43 0.38
CA LEU A 14 4.99 -12.11 -0.87
C LEU A 14 4.00 -11.29 -1.72
N ALA A 15 3.00 -10.69 -1.08
CA ALA A 15 2.09 -9.74 -1.74
C ALA A 15 2.83 -8.51 -2.27
N ALA A 16 3.78 -7.95 -1.50
CA ALA A 16 4.56 -6.79 -1.92
C ALA A 16 5.41 -7.09 -3.16
N LEU A 17 6.02 -8.28 -3.22
CA LEU A 17 6.75 -8.76 -4.39
C LEU A 17 5.84 -8.90 -5.62
N LEU A 18 4.65 -9.49 -5.45
CA LEU A 18 3.68 -9.63 -6.54
C LEU A 18 3.22 -8.27 -7.08
N VAL A 19 2.97 -7.30 -6.19
CA VAL A 19 2.58 -5.94 -6.56
C VAL A 19 3.72 -5.22 -7.28
N LEU A 20 4.98 -5.40 -6.85
CA LEU A 20 6.16 -4.89 -7.55
C LEU A 20 6.27 -5.46 -8.97
N VAL A 21 6.07 -6.78 -9.13
CA VAL A 21 6.06 -7.42 -10.45
C VAL A 21 4.94 -6.83 -11.33
N ARG A 22 3.76 -6.58 -10.76
CA ARG A 22 2.64 -5.94 -11.47
C ARG A 22 2.99 -4.51 -11.88
N LEU A 23 3.58 -3.72 -10.98
CA LEU A 23 4.00 -2.34 -11.23
C LEU A 23 4.96 -2.27 -12.44
N LEU A 24 5.93 -3.19 -12.50
CA LEU A 24 6.91 -3.25 -13.59
C LEU A 24 6.31 -3.72 -14.93
N ARG A 25 5.32 -4.63 -14.91
CA ARG A 25 4.65 -5.15 -16.11
C ARG A 25 3.47 -4.31 -16.60
N GLY A 26 2.92 -3.43 -15.77
CA GLY A 26 1.72 -2.65 -16.08
C GLY A 26 1.90 -1.78 -17.32
N ARG A 27 1.02 -1.95 -18.33
CA ARG A 27 1.03 -1.18 -19.59
C ARG A 27 0.16 0.08 -19.52
N SER A 28 -0.81 0.13 -18.60
CA SER A 28 -1.67 1.29 -18.35
C SER A 28 -1.11 2.16 -17.22
N THR A 29 -1.11 3.48 -17.39
CA THR A 29 -0.70 4.46 -16.36
C THR A 29 -1.55 4.34 -15.09
N LEU A 30 -2.84 4.04 -15.24
CA LEU A 30 -3.77 3.92 -14.13
C LEU A 30 -3.51 2.64 -13.31
N ASP A 31 -3.19 1.52 -13.97
CA ASP A 31 -2.80 0.28 -13.29
C ASP A 31 -1.50 0.45 -12.48
N ARG A 32 -0.55 1.26 -12.98
CA ARG A 32 0.67 1.60 -12.22
C ARG A 32 0.37 2.44 -10.99
N ILE A 33 -0.49 3.45 -11.12
CA ILE A 33 -0.93 4.29 -9.99
C ILE A 33 -1.54 3.42 -8.88
N VAL A 34 -2.48 2.54 -9.25
CA VAL A 34 -3.12 1.63 -8.30
C VAL A 34 -2.11 0.67 -7.69
N ALA A 35 -1.17 0.14 -8.48
CA ALA A 35 -0.12 -0.74 -7.95
C ALA A 35 0.78 -0.03 -6.91
N VAL A 36 1.11 1.25 -7.09
CA VAL A 36 1.86 2.02 -6.08
C VAL A 36 1.03 2.20 -4.81
N ASP A 37 -0.25 2.54 -4.93
CA ASP A 37 -1.15 2.72 -3.78
C ASP A 37 -1.28 1.43 -2.94
N VAL A 38 -1.47 0.30 -3.62
CA VAL A 38 -1.51 -1.02 -2.96
C VAL A 38 -0.16 -1.35 -2.31
N PHE A 39 0.97 -1.00 -2.94
CA PHE A 39 2.28 -1.22 -2.35
C PHE A 39 2.48 -0.41 -1.06
N VAL A 40 2.11 0.87 -1.06
CA VAL A 40 2.15 1.72 0.16
C VAL A 40 1.26 1.13 1.26
N THR A 41 0.06 0.67 0.90
CA THR A 41 -0.87 0.02 1.84
C THR A 41 -0.26 -1.24 2.48
N LEU A 42 0.47 -2.05 1.70
CA LEU A 42 1.17 -3.23 2.22
C LEU A 42 2.29 -2.87 3.20
N VAL A 43 3.02 -1.78 2.97
CA VAL A 43 4.06 -1.29 3.89
C VAL A 43 3.45 -0.83 5.22
N VAL A 44 2.33 -0.11 5.17
CA VAL A 44 1.56 0.29 6.35
C VAL A 44 1.09 -0.95 7.14
N ALA A 45 0.54 -1.95 6.44
CA ALA A 45 0.10 -3.20 7.05
C ALA A 45 1.26 -3.97 7.72
N ALA A 46 2.41 -4.07 7.06
CA ALA A 46 3.60 -4.73 7.62
C ALA A 46 4.11 -4.01 8.88
N THR A 47 4.05 -2.69 8.90
CA THR A 47 4.42 -1.88 10.06
C THR A 47 3.46 -2.12 11.24
N CYS A 48 2.15 -2.21 10.96
CA CYS A 48 1.13 -2.53 11.95
C CYS A 48 1.36 -3.92 12.60
N VAL A 49 1.74 -4.93 11.80
CA VAL A 49 2.12 -6.26 12.31
C VAL A 49 3.34 -6.18 13.23
N GLY A 50 4.34 -5.38 12.88
CA GLY A 50 5.53 -5.15 13.71
C GLY A 50 5.21 -4.49 15.05
N MET A 51 4.26 -3.55 15.07
CA MET A 51 3.80 -2.92 16.30
C MET A 51 3.03 -3.89 17.20
N GLY A 52 2.19 -4.75 16.61
CA GLY A 52 1.51 -5.82 17.34
C GLY A 52 2.48 -6.82 17.97
N TRP A 53 3.61 -7.10 17.31
CA TRP A 53 4.67 -7.94 17.88
C TRP A 53 5.36 -7.28 19.07
N GLN A 54 5.74 -6.00 18.94
CA GLN A 54 6.44 -5.25 19.99
C GLN A 54 5.52 -4.86 21.15
N LYS A 55 4.19 -4.98 20.99
CA LYS A 55 3.16 -4.55 21.93
C LYS A 55 3.21 -3.04 22.26
N ASN A 56 3.89 -2.27 21.42
CA ASN A 56 4.06 -0.82 21.59
C ASN A 56 3.33 -0.10 20.45
N GLY A 57 2.33 0.70 20.83
CA GLY A 57 1.39 1.37 19.94
C GLY A 57 1.70 2.84 19.64
N GLU A 58 2.90 3.33 19.98
CA GLU A 58 3.20 4.78 20.00
C GLU A 58 3.00 5.44 18.61
N ASN A 59 3.22 4.71 17.53
CA ASN A 59 3.14 5.22 16.16
C ASN A 59 1.79 4.96 15.45
N ILE A 60 0.73 4.56 16.17
CA ILE A 60 -0.58 4.24 15.55
C ILE A 60 -1.17 5.48 14.86
N ALA A 61 -1.04 6.66 15.45
CA ALA A 61 -1.51 7.91 14.85
C ALA A 61 -0.76 8.23 13.54
N LEU A 62 0.55 7.97 13.50
CA LEU A 62 1.38 8.15 12.31
C LEU A 62 0.94 7.20 11.19
N LEU A 63 0.68 5.93 11.52
CA LEU A 63 0.15 4.94 10.57
C LEU A 63 -1.22 5.32 10.01
N ALA A 64 -2.11 5.85 10.85
CA ALA A 64 -3.40 6.35 10.41
C ALA A 64 -3.23 7.49 9.40
N ALA A 65 -2.29 8.42 9.65
CA ALA A 65 -1.96 9.48 8.70
C ALA A 65 -1.42 8.91 7.37
N PHE A 66 -0.53 7.91 7.40
CA PHE A 66 -0.05 7.25 6.19
C PHE A 66 -1.16 6.53 5.41
N ALA A 67 -2.09 5.88 6.09
CA ALA A 67 -3.24 5.23 5.45
C ALA A 67 -4.15 6.26 4.75
N LEU A 68 -4.40 7.41 5.39
CA LEU A 68 -5.15 8.51 4.79
C LEU A 68 -4.40 9.11 3.59
N LEU A 69 -3.08 9.30 3.70
CA LEU A 69 -2.25 9.80 2.61
C LEU A 69 -2.25 8.87 1.40
N GLY A 70 -2.18 7.55 1.61
CA GLY A 70 -2.31 6.56 0.54
C GLY A 70 -3.66 6.68 -0.17
N PHE A 71 -4.76 6.66 0.60
CA PHE A 71 -6.10 6.82 0.06
C PHE A 71 -6.29 8.11 -0.74
N ILE A 72 -5.86 9.25 -0.19
CA ILE A 72 -5.94 10.55 -0.87
C ILE A 72 -5.10 10.54 -2.14
N GLY A 73 -3.89 9.98 -2.09
CA GLY A 73 -3.00 9.86 -3.26
C GLY A 73 -3.65 9.07 -4.40
N SER A 74 -4.32 7.97 -4.08
CA SER A 74 -5.07 7.13 -5.03
C SER A 74 -6.21 7.92 -5.70
N VAL A 75 -7.02 8.64 -4.90
CA VAL A 75 -8.14 9.45 -5.41
C VAL A 75 -7.67 10.59 -6.31
N VAL A 76 -6.62 11.31 -5.91
CA VAL A 76 -6.04 12.42 -6.70
C VAL A 76 -5.51 11.90 -8.03
N ALA A 77 -4.80 10.77 -8.01
CA ALA A 77 -4.23 10.20 -9.21
C ALA A 77 -5.31 9.69 -10.18
N ALA A 78 -6.40 9.09 -9.68
CA ALA A 78 -7.55 8.72 -10.50
C ALA A 78 -8.19 9.94 -11.18
N ARG A 79 -8.45 11.02 -10.43
CA ARG A 79 -9.00 12.28 -10.97
C ARG A 79 -8.08 12.94 -12.00
N LEU A 80 -6.77 12.85 -11.81
CA LEU A 80 -5.80 13.41 -12.75
C LEU A 80 -5.83 12.66 -14.10
N VAL A 81 -6.00 11.34 -14.07
CA VAL A 81 -6.14 10.53 -15.29
C VAL A 81 -7.44 10.87 -16.01
N GLU A 82 -8.56 10.96 -15.30
CA GLU A 82 -9.87 11.35 -15.85
C GLU A 82 -9.80 12.73 -16.53
N LYS A 83 -9.18 13.72 -15.88
CA LYS A 83 -9.01 15.06 -16.46
C LYS A 83 -8.15 15.02 -17.73
N LYS A 84 -7.14 14.16 -17.80
CA LYS A 84 -6.26 14.03 -18.98
C LYS A 84 -7.00 13.43 -20.18
N GLU A 85 -8.00 12.59 -19.94
CA GLU A 85 -8.81 11.94 -20.97
C GLU A 85 -9.81 12.92 -21.61
N SER A 86 -10.32 13.89 -20.84
CA SER A 86 -11.24 14.92 -21.35
C SER A 86 -10.61 15.94 -22.33
N TYR A 87 -9.28 15.99 -22.47
CA TYR A 87 -8.57 16.88 -23.41
C TYR A 87 -8.14 16.16 -24.70
N ARG A 88 -8.56 14.90 -24.89
CA ARG A 88 -8.29 14.09 -26.09
C ARG A 88 -9.58 13.78 -26.82
#